data_AF-A0A7K4DDM5-F1
#
_entry.id   AF-A0A7K4DDM5-F1
#
_cell.length_a   1.000
_cell.length_b   1.000
_cell.length_c   1.000
_cell.angle_alpha   90.00
_cell.angle_beta   90.00
_cell.angle_gamma   90.00
#
_symmetry.space_group_name_H-M   'P 1'
#
loop_
_entity.id
_entity.type
_entity.pdbx_description
1 polymer ?
#
loop_
_entity_poly.entity_id
_entity_poly.type
_entity_poly.pdbx_seq_one_letter_code
_entity_poly.pdbx_strand_id
1 'polypeptide(L)'
;MARRITIPVRSFGSEVGTPGVPELAGWLRGQRGEDVDLTVYRLARSLDAQRGVTIPAAGGIFYGDRWRDALLGVVGGVLVSEPGIDPSALVADARYIQARRKGAWFSLPAPHMLGLRDTYIEDAEEFSEVVATMYGRIAREMRDVGAAGHVLIADRADAIELEVLASRKIVFFPRDPGS
;
A
#
# COMPACT_ATOMS: atom_id res chain seq x y z
N MET A 1 5.04 -9.09 42.58
CA MET A 1 4.36 -8.40 41.46
C MET A 1 4.67 -9.13 40.17
N ALA A 2 3.67 -9.64 39.46
CA ALA A 2 3.88 -10.31 38.18
C ALA A 2 4.28 -9.30 37.09
N ARG A 3 5.28 -9.65 36.26
CA ARG A 3 5.76 -8.81 35.16
C ARG A 3 4.65 -8.72 34.10
N ARG A 4 4.09 -7.53 33.86
CA ARG A 4 3.12 -7.30 32.77
C ARG A 4 3.81 -7.56 31.44
N ILE A 5 3.36 -8.58 30.70
CA ILE A 5 3.81 -8.85 29.34
C ILE A 5 2.92 -8.06 28.38
N THR A 6 3.52 -7.13 27.64
CA THR A 6 2.81 -6.41 26.57
C THR A 6 2.87 -7.27 25.30
N ILE A 7 1.71 -7.73 24.83
CA ILE A 7 1.61 -8.44 23.55
C ILE A 7 1.52 -7.39 22.43
N PRO A 8 2.43 -7.38 21.45
CA PRO A 8 2.41 -6.38 20.39
C PRO A 8 1.20 -6.60 19.47
N VAL A 9 0.46 -5.52 19.21
CA VAL A 9 -0.69 -5.54 18.28
C VAL A 9 -0.24 -4.99 16.93
N ARG A 10 -0.51 -5.75 15.86
CA ARG A 10 -0.31 -5.31 14.47
C ARG A 10 -1.66 -5.02 13.84
N SER A 11 -1.74 -3.89 13.13
CA SER A 11 -2.87 -3.57 12.25
C SER A 11 -2.61 -4.07 10.84
N PHE A 12 -3.67 -4.45 10.14
CA PHE A 12 -3.65 -4.80 8.72
C PHE A 12 -4.08 -3.65 7.81
N GLY A 13 -4.35 -2.47 8.38
CA GLY A 13 -4.80 -1.28 7.67
C GLY A 13 -6.05 -0.69 8.30
N SER A 14 -6.47 0.46 7.82
CA SER A 14 -7.76 1.04 8.18
C SER A 14 -8.28 1.79 6.98
N GLU A 15 -9.35 1.25 6.39
CA GLU A 15 -10.03 1.95 5.31
C GLU A 15 -10.60 3.26 5.84
N VAL A 16 -10.38 4.34 5.10
CA VAL A 16 -10.88 5.66 5.46
C VAL A 16 -11.75 6.20 4.33
N GLY A 17 -12.88 6.79 4.71
CA GLY A 17 -13.78 7.43 3.78
C GLY A 17 -13.19 8.69 3.15
N THR A 18 -13.89 9.19 2.14
CA THR A 18 -13.55 10.48 1.51
C THR A 18 -13.87 11.63 2.47
N PRO A 19 -12.92 12.55 2.72
CA PRO A 19 -13.16 13.69 3.61
C PRO A 19 -14.16 14.67 3.04
N GLY A 20 -14.84 15.41 3.92
CA GLY A 20 -15.56 16.61 3.54
C GLY A 20 -14.63 17.80 3.27
N VAL A 21 -15.08 18.78 2.48
CA VAL A 21 -14.31 20.00 2.18
C VAL A 21 -13.83 20.75 3.45
N PRO A 22 -14.66 20.95 4.50
CA PRO A 22 -14.20 21.66 5.70
C PRO A 22 -13.10 20.90 6.47
N GLU A 23 -13.16 19.56 6.47
CA GLU A 23 -12.16 18.71 7.10
C GLU A 23 -10.82 18.81 6.35
N LEU A 24 -10.85 18.71 5.02
CA LEU A 24 -9.65 18.82 4.19
C LEU A 24 -9.02 20.21 4.29
N ALA A 25 -9.82 21.28 4.22
CA ALA A 25 -9.33 22.65 4.38
C ALA A 25 -8.69 22.86 5.78
N GLY A 26 -9.27 22.26 6.81
CA GLY A 26 -8.70 22.24 8.15
C GLY A 26 -7.32 21.58 8.19
N TRP A 27 -7.19 20.41 7.58
CA TRP A 27 -5.93 19.66 7.51
C TRP A 27 -4.85 20.37 6.70
N LEU A 28 -5.19 20.93 5.54
CA LEU A 28 -4.27 21.64 4.65
C LEU A 28 -3.61 22.85 5.33
N ARG A 29 -4.32 23.56 6.23
CA ARG A 29 -3.72 24.66 7.01
C ARG A 29 -2.51 24.23 7.84
N GLY A 30 -2.43 22.94 8.20
CA GLY A 30 -1.31 22.35 8.92
C GLY A 30 -0.17 21.82 8.05
N GLN A 31 -0.37 21.65 6.74
CA GLN A 31 0.63 21.05 5.83
C GLN A 31 1.48 22.12 5.12
N ARG A 32 2.14 23.00 5.88
CA ARG A 32 2.92 24.10 5.28
C ARG A 32 4.22 23.59 4.67
N GLY A 33 4.41 23.82 3.37
CA GLY A 33 5.63 23.48 2.64
C GLY A 33 5.77 21.99 2.30
N GLU A 34 4.73 21.18 2.53
CA GLU A 34 4.67 19.79 2.11
C GLU A 34 3.77 19.70 0.86
N ASP A 35 4.27 19.03 -0.19
CA ASP A 35 3.43 18.69 -1.35
C ASP A 35 2.55 17.51 -0.96
N VAL A 36 1.25 17.76 -0.85
CA VAL A 36 0.28 16.82 -0.32
C VAL A 36 -0.96 16.77 -1.18
N ASP A 37 -1.50 15.57 -1.35
CA ASP A 37 -2.75 15.34 -2.07
C ASP A 37 -3.76 14.56 -1.21
N LEU A 38 -4.88 14.20 -1.84
CA LEU A 38 -5.95 13.46 -1.18
C LEU A 38 -5.50 12.06 -0.71
N THR A 39 -4.59 11.42 -1.43
CA THR A 39 -4.07 10.10 -1.03
C THR A 39 -3.16 10.23 0.19
N VAL A 40 -2.27 11.23 0.23
CA VAL A 40 -1.46 11.55 1.41
C VAL A 40 -2.33 11.84 2.62
N TYR A 41 -3.40 12.62 2.43
CA TYR A 41 -4.39 12.86 3.48
C TYR A 41 -4.99 11.55 4.01
N ARG A 42 -5.46 10.66 3.12
CA ARG A 42 -6.07 9.39 3.52
C ARG A 42 -5.07 8.46 4.22
N LEU A 43 -3.81 8.43 3.78
CA LEU A 43 -2.74 7.73 4.48
C LEU A 43 -2.56 8.26 5.91
N ALA A 44 -2.47 9.58 6.10
CA ALA A 44 -2.35 10.19 7.42
C ALA A 44 -3.54 9.82 8.32
N ARG A 45 -4.77 9.91 7.80
CA ARG A 45 -5.98 9.58 8.57
C ARG A 45 -6.06 8.11 8.94
N SER A 46 -5.71 7.21 8.02
CA SER A 46 -5.69 5.77 8.30
C SER A 46 -4.70 5.42 9.43
N LEU A 47 -3.57 6.13 9.48
CA LEU A 47 -2.55 5.98 10.52
C LEU A 47 -3.02 6.55 11.86
N ASP A 48 -3.67 7.71 11.85
CA ASP A 48 -4.21 8.38 13.03
C ASP A 48 -5.32 7.58 13.72
N ALA A 49 -6.11 6.81 12.95
CA ALA A 49 -7.13 5.91 13.50
C ALA A 49 -6.54 4.78 14.37
N GLN A 50 -5.23 4.52 14.27
CA GLN A 50 -4.55 3.40 14.90
C GLN A 50 -3.69 3.83 16.10
N ARG A 51 -4.17 4.81 16.88
CA ARG A 51 -3.51 5.23 18.13
C ARG A 51 -3.44 4.06 19.11
N GLY A 52 -2.26 3.80 19.66
CA GLY A 52 -2.03 2.70 20.61
C GLY A 52 -1.69 1.34 19.99
N VAL A 53 -1.84 1.17 18.67
CA VAL A 53 -1.37 -0.05 17.97
C VAL A 53 0.16 -0.10 17.96
N THR A 54 0.75 -1.25 18.28
CA THR A 54 2.21 -1.39 18.36
C THR A 54 2.87 -1.29 16.99
N ILE A 55 2.27 -1.95 15.98
CA ILE A 55 2.74 -1.96 14.59
C ILE A 55 1.57 -1.51 13.71
N PRO A 56 1.43 -0.20 13.43
CA PRO A 56 0.35 0.32 12.60
C PRO A 56 0.60 0.03 11.11
N ALA A 57 -0.45 0.13 10.30
CA ALA A 57 -0.36 0.07 8.84
C ALA A 57 -1.17 1.21 8.21
N ALA A 58 -0.50 2.15 7.53
CA ALA A 58 -1.18 3.22 6.79
C ALA A 58 -1.67 2.69 5.43
N GLY A 59 -2.78 3.21 4.92
CA GLY A 59 -3.36 2.79 3.65
C GLY A 59 -4.57 1.88 3.81
N GLY A 60 -4.88 1.15 2.75
CA GLY A 60 -6.11 0.40 2.55
C GLY A 60 -6.34 0.20 1.06
N ILE A 61 -7.57 -0.19 0.69
CA ILE A 61 -7.92 -0.46 -0.70
C ILE A 61 -7.74 0.79 -1.57
N PHE A 62 -8.02 1.96 -1.02
CA PHE A 62 -7.86 3.23 -1.72
C PHE A 62 -6.45 3.51 -2.24
N TYR A 63 -5.44 2.86 -1.66
CA TYR A 63 -4.07 3.08 -2.06
C TYR A 63 -3.73 2.41 -3.40
N GLY A 64 -4.64 1.57 -3.92
CA GLY A 64 -4.48 0.90 -5.21
C GLY A 64 -4.28 1.83 -6.39
N ASP A 65 -4.96 2.99 -6.43
CA ASP A 65 -4.80 3.94 -7.54
C ASP A 65 -3.36 4.48 -7.59
N ARG A 66 -2.77 4.80 -6.43
CA ARG A 66 -1.37 5.21 -6.35
C ARG A 66 -0.42 4.14 -6.86
N TRP A 67 -0.71 2.86 -6.55
CA TRP A 67 0.07 1.73 -7.02
C TRP A 67 -0.08 1.51 -8.52
N ARG A 68 -1.27 1.71 -9.07
CA ARG A 68 -1.52 1.64 -10.51
C ARG A 68 -0.74 2.73 -11.25
N ASP A 69 -0.74 3.96 -10.75
CA ASP A 69 -0.04 5.09 -11.37
C ASP A 69 1.49 4.91 -11.38
N ALA A 70 2.03 4.10 -10.47
CA ALA A 70 3.46 3.79 -10.42
C ALA A 70 3.90 2.73 -11.44
N LEU A 71 2.96 2.06 -12.12
CA LEU A 71 3.28 1.04 -13.13
C LEU A 71 3.39 1.69 -14.52
N LEU A 72 4.58 1.59 -15.11
CA LEU A 72 4.86 2.09 -16.46
C LEU A 72 4.43 1.06 -17.51
N GLY A 73 4.12 1.55 -18.71
CA GLY A 73 3.60 0.73 -19.80
C GLY A 73 2.12 0.38 -19.69
N VAL A 74 1.44 0.88 -18.65
CA VAL A 74 0.01 0.69 -18.41
C VAL A 74 -0.77 1.93 -18.84
N VAL A 75 -1.75 1.77 -19.72
CA VAL A 75 -2.67 2.82 -20.16
C VAL A 75 -4.10 2.41 -19.84
N GLY A 76 -4.80 3.19 -19.02
CA GLY A 76 -6.19 2.89 -18.65
C GLY A 76 -6.37 1.52 -17.97
N GLY A 77 -5.34 1.04 -17.27
CA GLY A 77 -5.34 -0.28 -16.63
C GLY A 77 -4.96 -1.45 -17.56
N VAL A 78 -4.50 -1.18 -18.78
CA VAL A 78 -4.06 -2.20 -19.73
C VAL A 78 -2.56 -2.06 -19.99
N LEU A 79 -1.79 -3.15 -19.83
CA LEU A 79 -0.39 -3.22 -20.22
C LEU A 79 -0.30 -3.29 -21.75
N VAL A 80 0.30 -2.27 -22.37
CA VAL A 80 0.37 -2.08 -23.82
C VAL A 80 1.81 -1.95 -24.35
N SER A 81 2.79 -1.89 -23.45
CA SER A 81 4.20 -1.77 -23.78
C SER A 81 5.07 -2.34 -22.66
N GLU A 82 6.39 -2.27 -22.84
CA GLU A 82 7.39 -2.74 -21.87
C GLU A 82 7.04 -2.31 -20.43
N PRO A 83 6.89 -3.28 -19.50
CA PRO A 83 6.54 -3.02 -18.11
C PRO A 83 7.70 -2.35 -17.37
N GLY A 84 7.37 -1.37 -16.52
CA GLY A 84 8.35 -0.69 -15.67
C GLY A 84 7.72 -0.09 -14.42
N ILE A 85 8.52 0.58 -13.61
CA ILE A 85 8.03 1.25 -12.40
C ILE A 85 8.56 2.68 -12.29
N ASP A 86 7.71 3.59 -11.82
CA ASP A 86 8.09 4.88 -11.24
C ASP A 86 7.62 4.93 -9.79
N PRO A 87 8.49 4.61 -8.82
CA PRO A 87 8.11 4.54 -7.42
C PRO A 87 8.11 5.91 -6.72
N SER A 88 8.37 7.01 -7.43
CA SER A 88 8.66 8.33 -6.83
C SER A 88 7.58 8.82 -5.85
N ALA A 89 6.31 8.76 -6.23
CA ALA A 89 5.20 9.15 -5.38
C ALA A 89 5.03 8.22 -4.16
N LEU A 90 5.16 6.91 -4.36
CA LEU A 90 5.08 5.90 -3.29
C LEU A 90 6.24 6.03 -2.29
N VAL A 91 7.43 6.38 -2.77
CA VAL A 91 8.61 6.69 -1.94
C VAL A 91 8.39 7.98 -1.14
N ALA A 92 7.76 9.00 -1.74
CA ALA A 92 7.39 10.22 -1.02
C ALA A 92 6.36 9.93 0.09
N ASP A 93 5.34 9.14 -0.20
CA ASP A 93 4.35 8.68 0.78
C ASP A 93 5.01 7.90 1.94
N ALA A 94 5.97 7.00 1.62
CA ALA A 94 6.74 6.25 2.61
C ALA A 94 7.54 7.17 3.55
N ARG A 95 8.21 8.19 3.00
CA ARG A 95 8.93 9.21 3.80
C ARG A 95 7.96 10.01 4.68
N TYR A 96 6.84 10.43 4.12
CA TYR A 96 5.81 11.19 4.82
C TYR A 96 5.27 10.45 6.05
N ILE A 97 4.98 9.16 5.90
CA ILE A 97 4.48 8.31 6.99
C ILE A 97 5.59 7.97 7.98
N GLN A 98 6.80 7.67 7.51
CA GLN A 98 7.94 7.38 8.36
C GLN A 98 8.28 8.57 9.29
N ALA A 99 8.19 9.81 8.80
CA ALA A 99 8.39 11.02 9.60
C ALA A 99 7.34 11.16 10.72
N ARG A 100 6.12 10.65 10.52
CA ARG A 100 5.00 10.73 11.48
C ARG A 100 4.99 9.56 12.46
N ARG A 101 5.29 8.35 11.98
CA ARG A 101 5.29 7.13 12.81
C ARG A 101 6.31 6.12 12.30
N LYS A 102 7.44 6.05 12.99
CA LYS A 102 8.49 5.07 12.72
C LYS A 102 7.95 3.65 12.85
N GLY A 103 8.40 2.77 11.96
CA GLY A 103 8.02 1.36 12.01
C GLY A 103 6.62 1.07 11.47
N ALA A 104 5.97 2.04 10.84
CA ALA A 104 4.69 1.85 10.18
C ALA A 104 4.82 0.96 8.94
N TRP A 105 3.81 0.12 8.77
CA TRP A 105 3.60 -0.69 7.57
C TRP A 105 2.69 0.06 6.60
N PHE A 106 2.57 -0.47 5.39
CA PHE A 106 1.59 -0.02 4.40
C PHE A 106 0.59 -1.11 4.09
N SER A 107 -0.68 -0.75 3.97
CA SER A 107 -1.77 -1.61 3.54
C SER A 107 -2.28 -1.14 2.18
N LEU A 108 -2.55 -2.08 1.29
CA LEU A 108 -2.85 -1.85 -0.11
C LEU A 108 -3.52 -3.07 -0.73
N PRO A 109 -4.23 -2.94 -1.86
CA PRO A 109 -4.71 -4.10 -2.61
C PRO A 109 -3.55 -5.00 -3.08
N ALA A 110 -3.82 -6.30 -3.18
CA ALA A 110 -2.98 -7.26 -3.88
C ALA A 110 -3.02 -7.00 -5.41
N PRO A 111 -1.99 -7.45 -6.17
CA PRO A 111 -1.89 -7.15 -7.61
C PRO A 111 -3.16 -7.42 -8.44
N HIS A 112 -3.80 -8.57 -8.28
CA HIS A 112 -5.03 -8.97 -9.00
C HIS A 112 -6.18 -8.00 -8.77
N MET A 113 -6.22 -7.35 -7.61
CA MET A 113 -7.26 -6.40 -7.25
C MET A 113 -7.07 -5.03 -7.93
N LEU A 114 -5.93 -4.76 -8.58
CA LEU A 114 -5.76 -3.53 -9.36
C LEU A 114 -6.57 -3.52 -10.66
N GLY A 115 -7.10 -4.66 -11.08
CA GLY A 115 -7.87 -4.78 -12.32
C GLY A 115 -7.04 -4.53 -13.57
N LEU A 116 -5.75 -4.86 -13.52
CA LEU A 116 -4.86 -4.76 -14.68
C LEU A 116 -5.23 -5.81 -15.72
N ARG A 117 -5.05 -5.47 -16.99
CA ARG A 117 -5.23 -6.37 -18.14
C ARG A 117 -3.99 -6.35 -19.00
N ASP A 118 -3.84 -7.37 -19.83
CA ASP A 118 -2.67 -7.56 -20.68
C ASP A 118 -3.03 -7.56 -22.16
N THR A 119 -2.21 -6.87 -22.95
CA THR A 119 -2.19 -6.88 -24.42
C THR A 119 -0.77 -6.85 -24.98
N TYR A 120 0.25 -7.02 -24.12
CA TYR A 120 1.66 -6.92 -24.48
C TYR A 120 2.40 -8.24 -24.29
N ILE A 121 2.21 -8.91 -23.14
CA ILE A 121 2.89 -10.17 -22.83
C ILE A 121 2.16 -11.35 -23.50
N GLU A 122 0.83 -11.29 -23.53
CA GLU A 122 -0.09 -12.28 -24.11
C GLU A 122 -0.01 -13.68 -23.46
N ASP A 123 0.71 -13.80 -22.33
CA ASP A 123 0.75 -14.96 -21.45
C ASP A 123 0.30 -14.55 -20.05
N ALA A 124 -0.74 -15.21 -19.54
CA ALA A 124 -1.38 -14.81 -18.28
C ALA A 124 -0.53 -15.09 -17.04
N GLU A 125 0.30 -16.14 -17.07
CA GLU A 125 1.19 -16.52 -15.96
C GLU A 125 2.38 -15.56 -15.93
N GLU A 126 3.04 -15.35 -17.08
CA GLU A 126 4.13 -14.38 -17.21
C GLU A 126 3.66 -12.96 -16.86
N PHE A 127 2.46 -12.55 -17.30
CA PHE A 127 1.88 -11.26 -16.93
C PHE A 127 1.70 -11.13 -15.41
N SER A 128 1.15 -12.14 -14.75
CA SER A 128 0.97 -12.15 -13.30
C SER A 128 2.31 -12.07 -12.56
N GLU A 129 3.31 -12.85 -12.99
CA GLU A 129 4.66 -12.84 -12.42
C GLU A 129 5.35 -11.48 -12.58
N VAL A 130 5.22 -10.86 -13.76
CA VAL A 130 5.77 -9.54 -14.06
C VAL A 130 5.15 -8.47 -13.16
N VAL A 131 3.82 -8.45 -13.02
CA VAL A 131 3.13 -7.49 -12.14
C VAL A 131 3.54 -7.72 -10.68
N ALA A 132 3.57 -8.97 -10.22
CA ALA A 132 4.02 -9.30 -8.87
C ALA A 132 5.48 -8.88 -8.63
N THR A 133 6.36 -9.07 -9.61
CA THR A 133 7.77 -8.64 -9.53
C THR A 133 7.90 -7.12 -9.42
N MET A 134 7.13 -6.37 -10.22
CA MET A 134 7.08 -4.90 -10.13
C MET A 134 6.60 -4.46 -8.73
N TYR A 135 5.58 -5.11 -8.19
CA TYR A 135 5.09 -4.87 -6.83
C TYR A 135 6.19 -5.06 -5.78
N GLY A 136 6.92 -6.17 -5.86
CA GLY A 136 8.02 -6.47 -4.94
C GLY A 136 9.13 -5.42 -4.99
N ARG A 137 9.43 -4.91 -6.19
CA ARG A 137 10.41 -3.83 -6.40
C ARG A 137 9.95 -2.52 -5.79
N ILE A 138 8.73 -2.05 -6.07
CA ILE A 138 8.17 -0.83 -5.46
C ILE A 138 8.16 -0.94 -3.94
N ALA A 139 7.69 -2.07 -3.41
CA ALA A 139 7.68 -2.32 -1.97
C ALA A 139 9.08 -2.20 -1.37
N ARG A 140 10.13 -2.63 -2.09
CA ARG A 140 11.53 -2.49 -1.67
C ARG A 140 11.95 -1.03 -1.62
N GLU A 141 11.70 -0.27 -2.67
CA GLU A 141 12.00 1.17 -2.72
C GLU A 141 11.37 1.93 -1.54
N MET A 142 10.11 1.60 -1.19
CA MET A 142 9.45 2.17 -0.01
C MET A 142 10.13 1.77 1.31
N ARG A 143 10.61 0.52 1.43
CA ARG A 143 11.34 0.06 2.64
C ARG A 143 12.68 0.73 2.79
N ASP A 144 13.38 0.97 1.69
CA ASP A 144 14.70 1.61 1.69
C ASP A 144 14.63 3.05 2.23
N VAL A 145 13.45 3.69 2.19
CA VAL A 145 13.18 5.00 2.81
C VAL A 145 12.41 4.95 4.14
N GLY A 146 12.14 3.75 4.67
CA GLY A 146 11.71 3.57 6.06
C GLY A 146 10.39 2.82 6.28
N ALA A 147 9.67 2.41 5.24
CA ALA A 147 8.50 1.53 5.43
C ALA A 147 8.94 0.22 6.11
N ALA A 148 8.20 -0.23 7.13
CA ALA A 148 8.60 -1.41 7.90
C ALA A 148 8.22 -2.75 7.23
N GLY A 149 7.20 -2.72 6.37
CA GLY A 149 6.63 -3.85 5.65
C GLY A 149 5.31 -3.47 4.98
N HIS A 150 4.69 -4.43 4.31
CA HIS A 150 3.47 -4.26 3.53
C HIS A 150 2.42 -5.34 3.88
N VAL A 151 1.15 -4.97 3.77
CA VAL A 151 -0.02 -5.83 3.96
C VAL A 151 -0.84 -5.79 2.68
N LEU A 152 -0.80 -6.86 1.90
CA LEU A 152 -1.58 -7.00 0.67
C LEU A 152 -2.98 -7.50 1.03
N ILE A 153 -3.98 -6.64 0.90
CA ILE A 153 -5.39 -6.99 1.04
C ILE A 153 -5.79 -7.74 -0.23
N ALA A 154 -6.23 -8.98 -0.09
CA ALA A 154 -6.57 -9.87 -1.21
C ALA A 154 -8.01 -10.38 -1.07
N ASP A 155 -8.73 -10.49 -2.19
CA ASP A 155 -10.05 -11.15 -2.20
C ASP A 155 -9.96 -12.65 -2.49
N ARG A 156 -8.82 -13.10 -3.02
CA ARG A 156 -8.49 -14.52 -3.24
C ARG A 156 -7.03 -14.82 -2.95
N ALA A 157 -6.73 -16.08 -2.69
CA ALA A 157 -5.36 -16.58 -2.59
C ALA A 157 -4.81 -16.86 -4.00
N ASP A 158 -4.22 -15.84 -4.63
CA ASP A 158 -3.57 -15.98 -5.93
C ASP A 158 -2.19 -16.65 -5.77
N ALA A 159 -1.97 -17.78 -6.44
CA ALA A 159 -0.79 -18.62 -6.22
C ALA A 159 0.51 -17.92 -6.62
N ILE A 160 0.51 -17.25 -7.77
CA ILE A 160 1.70 -16.56 -8.31
C ILE A 160 2.07 -15.39 -7.39
N GLU A 161 1.08 -14.60 -6.96
CA GLU A 161 1.35 -13.51 -6.04
C GLU A 161 1.89 -13.99 -4.70
N LEU A 162 1.33 -15.07 -4.15
CA LEU A 162 1.82 -15.65 -2.90
C LEU A 162 3.25 -16.16 -3.06
N GLU A 163 3.57 -16.84 -4.15
CA GLU A 163 4.92 -17.34 -4.42
C GLU A 163 5.93 -16.22 -4.57
N VAL A 164 5.60 -15.17 -5.34
CA VAL A 164 6.52 -14.08 -5.66
C VAL A 164 6.66 -13.07 -4.51
N LEU A 165 5.58 -12.76 -3.80
CA LEU A 165 5.54 -11.63 -2.86
C LEU A 165 5.60 -12.04 -1.38
N ALA A 166 5.09 -13.22 -1.01
CA ALA A 166 4.96 -13.56 0.40
C ALA A 166 6.34 -13.64 1.08
N SER A 167 6.51 -12.85 2.14
CA SER A 167 7.79 -12.77 2.82
C SER A 167 7.63 -12.27 4.25
N ARG A 168 8.73 -12.21 5.00
CA ARG A 168 8.72 -11.58 6.34
C ARG A 168 8.27 -10.11 6.31
N LYS A 169 8.39 -9.44 5.15
CA LYS A 169 8.13 -8.01 4.96
C LYS A 169 6.87 -7.71 4.16
N ILE A 170 6.19 -8.73 3.66
CA ILE A 170 4.94 -8.62 2.90
C ILE A 170 4.04 -9.76 3.37
N VAL A 171 2.90 -9.40 3.96
CA VAL A 171 1.89 -10.37 4.41
C VAL A 171 0.61 -10.17 3.61
N PHE A 172 -0.12 -11.25 3.36
CA PHE A 172 -1.43 -11.20 2.74
C PHE A 172 -2.52 -11.18 3.82
N PHE A 173 -3.56 -10.38 3.61
CA PHE A 173 -4.72 -10.29 4.48
C PHE A 173 -5.99 -10.48 3.66
N PRO A 174 -6.84 -11.48 3.96
CA PRO A 174 -8.09 -11.67 3.24
C PRO A 174 -9.02 -10.48 3.52
N ARG A 175 -9.60 -9.90 2.46
CA ARG A 175 -10.54 -8.78 2.55
C ARG A 175 -11.78 -9.16 3.35
N ASP A 176 -12.29 -10.37 3.14
CA ASP A 176 -13.45 -10.93 3.79
C ASP A 176 -13.07 -12.23 4.53
N PRO A 177 -12.47 -12.15 5.74
CA PRO A 177 -11.97 -13.32 6.47
C PRO A 177 -13.05 -14.31 6.96
N GLY A 178 -14.34 -13.99 6.75
CA GLY A 178 -15.48 -14.77 7.22
C GLY A 178 -16.39 -15.33 6.12
N SER A 179 -16.02 -15.18 4.84
CA SER A 179 -16.72 -15.79 3.71
C SER A 179 -16.13 -17.14 3.33
#